data_AF-A0A6A9QKK8-F1
#
_entry.id   AF-A0A6A9QKK8-F1
#
_cell.length_a   1.000
_cell.length_b   1.000
_cell.length_c   1.000
_cell.angle_alpha   90.00
_cell.angle_beta   90.00
_cell.angle_gamma   90.00
#
_symmetry.space_group_name_H-M   'P 1'
#
loop_
_entity.id
_entity.type
_entity.pdbx_description
1 polymer ?
#
loop_
_entity_poly.entity_id
_entity_poly.type
_entity_poly.pdbx_seq_one_letter_code
_entity_poly.pdbx_strand_id
1 'polypeptide(L)'
;MSTAPIPIPIPEGAVGAIAGIIGGLVTYGSIRDTATCTGMQIKEKGFSYEFYPALATSLRVTKSTKNIFQVIRHGIIIRTQEGNYYYVGGKSNYWASARSFQAFQGGTIFYNNTRALATKIRGKESNIVVLRMRTNRISSAWLQPNPPEGCKTPIVGWFLDGLESIAAGAIMTNYIPYYTSLPISSTSIPGSLISVSGGHYSADALAAVLLNISKIPPFPYMVIVTASKQASFEVPPAVQRGSAYVLFPASVMDDLCKFFLAGDFEKYCSELVSDTSYNEALIGAPLFMSFSCPSGCKSVGLIGLVFDGNMLSVGGYSFGNLLIVEPPHPYTDAGMLTYADKFGVRDVLDLSIRVLRVLRGLLVLLFQRME
;
A
#
# COMPACT_ATOMS: atom_id res chain seq x y z
N MET A 1 6.04 -17.96 -22.51
CA MET A 1 5.30 -17.90 -21.22
C MET A 1 5.88 -18.96 -20.31
N SER A 2 6.30 -18.61 -19.10
CA SER A 2 6.89 -19.57 -18.15
C SER A 2 5.78 -20.50 -17.62
N THR A 3 5.95 -21.81 -17.80
CA THR A 3 5.07 -22.87 -17.30
C THR A 3 5.43 -23.29 -15.87
N ALA A 4 6.32 -22.55 -15.20
CA ALA A 4 6.76 -22.89 -13.86
C ALA A 4 5.61 -22.62 -12.86
N PRO A 5 5.34 -23.57 -11.95
CA PRO A 5 4.34 -23.37 -10.91
C PRO A 5 4.74 -22.19 -10.01
N ILE A 6 3.75 -21.47 -9.48
CA ILE A 6 4.02 -20.39 -8.52
C ILE A 6 4.57 -20.98 -7.23
N PRO A 7 5.71 -20.48 -6.72
CA PRO A 7 6.19 -20.86 -5.41
C PRO A 7 5.24 -20.34 -4.35
N ILE A 8 4.61 -21.23 -3.58
CA ILE A 8 3.71 -20.88 -2.48
C ILE A 8 4.50 -21.00 -1.17
N PRO A 9 4.97 -19.89 -0.57
CA PRO A 9 5.84 -19.92 0.62
C PRO A 9 5.08 -20.22 1.93
N ILE A 10 3.80 -20.55 1.86
CA ILE A 10 2.94 -20.77 3.01
C ILE A 10 2.74 -22.28 3.22
N PRO A 11 3.27 -22.86 4.31
CA PRO A 11 3.03 -24.26 4.64
C PRO A 11 1.61 -24.46 5.19
N GLU A 12 1.06 -25.66 4.99
CA GLU A 12 -0.28 -26.04 5.49
C GLU A 12 -0.42 -25.85 7.02
N GLY A 13 0.63 -26.15 7.78
CA GLY A 13 0.66 -25.94 9.24
C GLY A 13 0.49 -24.47 9.65
N ALA A 14 0.98 -23.51 8.86
CA ALA A 14 0.80 -22.08 9.11
C ALA A 14 -0.67 -21.67 8.88
N VAL A 15 -1.33 -22.26 7.88
CA VAL A 15 -2.77 -22.08 7.65
C VAL A 15 -3.59 -22.65 8.81
N GLY A 16 -3.23 -23.84 9.30
CA GLY A 16 -3.86 -24.44 10.47
C GLY A 16 -3.73 -23.57 11.74
N ALA A 17 -2.57 -22.94 11.94
CA ALA A 17 -2.36 -22.03 13.06
C ALA A 17 -3.27 -20.79 12.98
N ILE A 18 -3.44 -20.21 11.79
CA ILE A 18 -4.36 -19.07 11.56
C ILE A 18 -5.82 -19.49 11.73
N ALA A 19 -6.19 -20.68 11.24
CA ALA A 19 -7.53 -21.24 11.43
C ALA A 19 -7.91 -21.31 12.92
N GLY A 20 -6.95 -21.74 13.75
CA GLY A 20 -7.09 -21.79 15.21
C GLY A 20 -7.30 -20.42 15.84
N ILE A 21 -6.67 -19.36 15.33
CA ILE A 21 -6.86 -17.98 15.83
C ILE A 21 -8.25 -17.46 15.47
N ILE A 22 -8.70 -17.64 14.23
CA ILE A 22 -9.95 -17.05 13.77
C ILE A 22 -11.18 -17.89 14.13
N GLY A 23 -10.99 -19.07 14.75
CA GLY A 23 -12.07 -19.96 15.18
C GLY A 23 -12.93 -20.48 14.02
N GLY A 24 -12.36 -20.58 12.82
CA GLY A 24 -13.10 -20.86 11.58
C GLY A 24 -12.43 -21.91 10.69
N LEU A 25 -13.22 -22.49 9.80
CA LEU A 25 -12.74 -23.42 8.77
C LEU A 25 -11.96 -22.66 7.68
N VAL A 26 -10.65 -22.57 7.85
CA VAL A 26 -9.73 -22.12 6.81
C VAL A 26 -9.17 -23.34 6.08
N THR A 27 -9.35 -23.40 4.77
CA THR A 27 -8.81 -24.51 3.97
C THR A 27 -7.53 -24.09 3.25
N TYR A 28 -6.49 -24.92 3.35
CA TYR A 28 -5.24 -24.70 2.63
C TYR A 28 -5.46 -24.63 1.11
N GLY A 29 -6.35 -25.48 0.58
CA GLY A 29 -6.70 -25.50 -0.85
C GLY A 29 -7.19 -24.14 -1.37
N SER A 30 -8.15 -23.51 -0.68
CA SER A 30 -8.67 -22.19 -1.07
C SER A 30 -7.58 -21.12 -1.10
N ILE A 31 -6.74 -21.05 -0.06
CA ILE A 31 -5.64 -20.08 0.03
C ILE A 31 -4.60 -20.32 -1.07
N ARG A 32 -4.25 -21.58 -1.32
CA ARG A 32 -3.29 -21.95 -2.37
C ARG A 32 -3.82 -21.58 -3.75
N ASP A 33 -5.08 -21.88 -4.03
CA ASP A 33 -5.66 -21.68 -5.36
C ASP A 33 -5.83 -20.18 -5.67
N THR A 34 -6.32 -19.40 -4.71
CA THR A 34 -6.41 -17.93 -4.83
C THR A 34 -5.03 -17.25 -4.93
N ALA A 35 -4.04 -17.68 -4.16
CA ALA A 35 -2.67 -17.19 -4.28
C ALA A 35 -2.05 -17.52 -5.64
N THR A 36 -2.28 -18.74 -6.13
CA THR A 36 -1.84 -19.18 -7.46
C THR A 36 -2.48 -18.31 -8.53
N CYS A 37 -3.79 -18.11 -8.49
CA CYS A 37 -4.47 -17.24 -9.45
C CYS A 37 -3.96 -15.80 -9.38
N THR A 38 -3.80 -15.26 -8.17
CA THR A 38 -3.29 -13.90 -7.97
C THR A 38 -1.90 -13.75 -8.58
N GLY A 39 -0.98 -14.67 -8.28
CA GLY A 39 0.38 -14.56 -8.79
C GLY A 39 0.49 -14.78 -10.29
N MET A 40 -0.33 -15.67 -10.87
CA MET A 40 -0.34 -15.92 -12.31
C MET A 40 -0.80 -14.66 -13.04
N GLN A 41 -1.89 -14.05 -12.57
CA GLN A 41 -2.46 -12.86 -13.18
C GLN A 41 -1.53 -11.65 -13.08
N ILE A 42 -0.83 -11.47 -11.95
CA ILE A 42 0.18 -10.42 -11.82
C ILE A 42 1.32 -10.66 -12.82
N LYS A 43 1.81 -11.90 -12.95
CA LYS A 43 2.90 -12.25 -13.85
C LYS A 43 2.52 -12.14 -15.32
N GLU A 44 1.33 -12.59 -15.69
CA GLU A 44 0.80 -12.49 -17.06
C GLU A 44 0.63 -11.02 -17.50
N LYS A 45 0.25 -10.14 -16.57
CA LYS A 45 0.22 -8.68 -16.77
C LYS A 45 1.61 -8.03 -16.74
N GLY A 46 2.69 -8.83 -16.65
CA GLY A 46 4.07 -8.35 -16.68
C GLY A 46 4.50 -7.59 -15.43
N PHE A 47 3.85 -7.84 -14.28
CA PHE A 47 4.00 -7.07 -13.05
C PHE A 47 3.93 -5.56 -13.32
N SER A 48 2.84 -5.15 -13.96
CA SER A 48 2.62 -3.77 -14.40
C SER A 48 2.65 -2.76 -13.23
N TYR A 49 2.85 -1.48 -13.54
CA TYR A 49 2.87 -0.40 -12.56
C TYR A 49 1.57 -0.22 -11.77
N GLU A 50 0.47 -0.89 -12.15
CA GLU A 50 -0.77 -0.92 -11.36
C GLU A 50 -0.58 -1.60 -10.00
N PHE A 51 0.41 -2.50 -9.90
CA PHE A 51 0.78 -3.22 -8.68
C PHE A 51 1.84 -2.50 -7.86
N TYR A 52 2.34 -1.35 -8.32
CA TYR A 52 3.41 -0.64 -7.62
C TYR A 52 2.81 0.24 -6.54
N PRO A 53 3.21 0.12 -5.27
CA PRO A 53 2.70 0.99 -4.24
C PRO A 53 3.23 2.41 -4.43
N ALA A 54 2.40 3.40 -4.09
CA ALA A 54 2.84 4.78 -4.00
C ALA A 54 3.72 4.96 -2.75
N LEU A 55 4.88 5.61 -2.89
CA LEU A 55 5.77 5.97 -1.79
C LEU A 55 5.60 7.45 -1.45
N ALA A 56 5.22 7.75 -0.21
CA ALA A 56 4.90 9.11 0.22
C ALA A 56 5.84 9.64 1.31
N THR A 57 6.10 10.95 1.26
CA THR A 57 6.86 11.69 2.26
C THR A 57 6.49 13.18 2.23
N SER A 58 6.80 13.91 3.31
CA SER A 58 6.86 15.37 3.28
C SER A 58 8.31 15.84 3.26
N LEU A 59 8.60 16.89 2.49
CA LEU A 59 9.97 17.43 2.35
C LEU A 59 10.55 18.00 3.65
N ARG A 60 9.72 18.18 4.68
CA ARG A 60 10.20 18.44 6.04
C ARG A 60 9.66 17.39 6.98
N VAL A 61 10.47 17.00 7.97
CA VAL A 61 10.05 16.07 9.03
C VAL A 61 10.29 16.68 10.41
N THR A 62 9.64 16.11 11.41
CA THR A 62 9.79 16.52 12.80
C THR A 62 11.19 16.22 13.34
N LYS A 63 11.65 16.99 14.33
CA LYS A 63 12.95 16.71 14.98
C LYS A 63 12.95 15.45 15.86
N SER A 64 11.77 14.95 16.22
CA SER A 64 11.60 13.70 16.97
C SER A 64 11.85 12.45 16.12
N THR A 65 11.93 12.58 14.79
CA THR A 65 12.16 11.45 13.89
C THR A 65 13.57 10.87 14.10
N LYS A 66 13.66 9.54 14.14
CA LYS A 66 14.86 8.75 14.42
C LYS A 66 15.30 7.89 13.25
N ASN A 67 14.37 7.47 12.40
CA ASN A 67 14.66 6.63 11.24
C ASN A 67 13.79 7.01 10.03
N ILE A 68 14.18 6.59 8.83
CA ILE A 68 13.42 6.87 7.60
C ILE A 68 12.09 6.10 7.56
N PHE A 69 11.98 4.96 8.24
CA PHE A 69 10.77 4.13 8.29
C PHE A 69 9.60 4.82 9.00
N GLN A 70 9.89 5.75 9.92
CA GLN A 70 8.92 6.66 10.53
C GLN A 70 8.30 7.63 9.52
N VAL A 71 9.00 7.92 8.42
CA VAL A 71 8.64 8.98 7.47
C VAL A 71 8.00 8.41 6.21
N ILE A 72 8.54 7.32 5.68
CA ILE A 72 8.05 6.70 4.45
C ILE A 72 6.69 6.07 4.73
N ARG A 73 5.72 6.29 3.84
CA ARG A 73 4.44 5.58 3.85
C ARG A 73 4.12 5.02 2.49
N HIS A 74 3.52 3.84 2.48
CA HIS A 74 2.99 3.25 1.25
C HIS A 74 1.56 3.75 1.00
N GLY A 75 1.03 3.49 -0.19
CA GLY A 75 -0.31 3.87 -0.58
C GLY A 75 -0.59 3.52 -2.03
N ILE A 76 -1.59 4.17 -2.60
CA ILE A 76 -1.95 4.11 -4.01
C ILE A 76 -2.28 5.51 -4.52
N ILE A 77 -2.15 5.72 -5.83
CA ILE A 77 -2.74 6.88 -6.51
C ILE A 77 -3.97 6.45 -7.28
N ILE A 78 -5.09 7.14 -7.04
CA ILE A 78 -6.32 6.97 -7.80
C ILE A 78 -6.56 8.18 -8.67
N ARG A 79 -6.84 7.97 -9.96
CA ARG A 79 -7.43 8.99 -10.82
C ARG A 79 -8.94 8.78 -10.82
N THR A 80 -9.68 9.79 -10.40
CA THR A 80 -11.14 9.76 -10.46
C THR A 80 -11.64 10.02 -11.87
N GLN A 81 -12.90 9.67 -12.12
CA GLN A 81 -13.59 9.90 -13.40
C GLN A 81 -13.56 11.38 -13.81
N GLU A 82 -13.56 12.29 -12.84
CA GLU A 82 -13.42 13.73 -13.02
C GLU A 82 -11.99 14.18 -13.43
N GLY A 83 -11.07 13.23 -13.62
CA GLY A 83 -9.70 13.48 -14.07
C GLY A 83 -8.75 13.88 -12.93
N ASN A 84 -9.12 13.56 -11.71
CA ASN A 84 -8.57 14.14 -10.51
C ASN A 84 -7.73 13.07 -9.75
N TYR A 85 -6.45 13.33 -9.47
CA TYR A 85 -5.55 12.42 -8.71
C TYR A 85 -5.63 12.52 -7.17
N TYR A 86 -5.73 11.40 -6.48
CA TYR A 86 -5.73 11.32 -5.02
C TYR A 86 -4.68 10.32 -4.54
N TYR A 87 -3.93 10.68 -3.50
CA TYR A 87 -3.17 9.73 -2.71
C TYR A 87 -4.07 9.16 -1.62
N VAL A 88 -4.14 7.84 -1.55
CA VAL A 88 -4.81 7.11 -0.48
C VAL A 88 -3.80 6.13 0.11
N GLY A 89 -3.45 6.31 1.37
CA GLY A 89 -2.37 5.53 1.96
C GLY A 89 -2.04 5.93 3.37
N GLY A 90 -0.91 5.43 3.86
CA GLY A 90 -0.50 5.55 5.24
C GLY A 90 -0.21 6.98 5.67
N LYS A 91 -0.52 7.27 6.93
CA LYS A 91 -0.17 8.50 7.64
C LYS A 91 1.17 8.34 8.34
N SER A 92 2.05 9.34 8.25
CA SER A 92 3.16 9.49 9.19
C SER A 92 2.90 10.58 10.23
N ASN A 93 3.17 10.26 11.50
CA ASN A 93 3.17 11.22 12.61
C ASN A 93 4.39 12.16 12.58
N TYR A 94 5.34 11.93 11.66
CA TYR A 94 6.61 12.61 11.59
C TYR A 94 6.70 13.61 10.44
N TRP A 95 5.66 13.69 9.60
CA TRP A 95 5.59 14.71 8.53
C TRP A 95 5.44 16.12 9.11
N ALA A 96 6.09 17.11 8.50
CA ALA A 96 6.07 18.50 8.94
C ALA A 96 5.73 19.48 7.82
N SER A 97 5.03 20.57 8.18
CA SER A 97 4.11 21.23 7.25
C SER A 97 4.64 22.41 6.44
N ALA A 98 5.94 22.51 6.21
CA ALA A 98 6.52 23.77 5.74
C ALA A 98 6.82 23.86 4.23
N ARG A 99 6.70 22.77 3.45
CA ARG A 99 7.04 22.78 2.02
C ARG A 99 6.02 22.07 1.15
N SER A 100 6.16 20.76 1.00
CA SER A 100 5.36 19.94 0.08
C SER A 100 5.19 18.55 0.68
N PHE A 101 4.00 18.01 0.51
CA PHE A 101 3.75 16.58 0.53
C PHE A 101 4.00 16.02 -0.87
N GLN A 102 4.63 14.87 -0.98
CA GLN A 102 4.93 14.19 -2.24
C GLN A 102 4.62 12.71 -2.15
N ALA A 103 4.12 12.14 -3.24
CA ALA A 103 3.95 10.72 -3.43
C ALA A 103 4.49 10.32 -4.81
N PHE A 104 5.09 9.13 -4.90
CA PHE A 104 5.76 8.63 -6.09
C PHE A 104 5.20 7.26 -6.44
N GLN A 105 4.75 7.07 -7.69
CA GLN A 105 4.26 5.78 -8.17
C GLN A 105 4.58 5.65 -9.66
N GLY A 106 5.23 4.54 -10.06
CA GLY A 106 5.58 4.26 -11.44
C GLY A 106 6.41 5.37 -12.11
N GLY A 107 7.35 5.96 -11.37
CA GLY A 107 8.17 7.07 -11.83
C GLY A 107 7.45 8.41 -11.99
N THR A 108 6.18 8.50 -11.60
CA THR A 108 5.41 9.75 -11.61
C THR A 108 5.48 10.44 -10.26
N ILE A 109 5.66 11.77 -10.27
CA ILE A 109 5.61 12.60 -9.07
C ILE A 109 4.21 13.17 -8.92
N PHE A 110 3.62 12.94 -7.75
CA PHE A 110 2.41 13.56 -7.28
C PHE A 110 2.74 14.46 -6.08
N TYR A 111 2.19 15.67 -6.02
CA TYR A 111 2.52 16.59 -4.95
C TYR A 111 1.33 17.43 -4.48
N ASN A 112 1.41 17.90 -3.24
CA ASN A 112 0.50 18.89 -2.67
C ASN A 112 1.29 19.90 -1.81
N ASN A 113 1.15 21.19 -2.15
CA ASN A 113 1.87 22.31 -1.52
C ASN A 113 1.02 23.06 -0.47
N THR A 114 -0.03 22.44 0.04
CA THR A 114 -0.92 23.06 1.02
C THR A 114 -0.19 23.26 2.34
N ARG A 115 -0.09 24.52 2.78
CA ARG A 115 0.42 24.85 4.12
C ARG A 115 -0.47 24.23 5.19
N ALA A 116 0.11 23.93 6.35
CA ALA A 116 -0.55 23.22 7.46
C ALA A 116 -1.07 21.79 7.18
N LEU A 117 -0.96 21.26 5.96
CA LEU A 117 -1.47 19.92 5.61
C LEU A 117 -0.86 18.82 6.47
N ALA A 118 0.48 18.76 6.59
CA ALA A 118 1.12 17.73 7.41
C ALA A 118 0.77 17.88 8.90
N THR A 119 0.63 19.10 9.40
CA THR A 119 0.19 19.33 10.79
C THR A 119 -1.23 18.81 11.01
N LYS A 120 -2.14 19.09 10.07
CA LYS A 120 -3.53 18.63 10.09
C LYS A 120 -3.61 17.11 10.02
N ILE A 121 -2.80 16.48 9.16
CA ILE A 121 -2.67 15.02 9.03
C ILE A 121 -2.29 14.39 10.38
N ARG A 122 -1.23 14.89 11.03
CA ARG A 122 -0.75 14.33 12.31
C ARG A 122 -1.81 14.34 13.41
N GLY A 123 -2.65 15.36 13.43
CA GLY A 123 -3.73 15.50 14.42
C GLY A 123 -4.91 14.56 14.22
N LYS A 124 -4.85 13.64 13.24
CA LYS A 124 -5.89 12.63 13.00
C LYS A 124 -5.54 11.32 13.65
N GLU A 125 -6.54 10.63 14.18
CA GLU A 125 -6.37 9.29 14.77
C GLU A 125 -6.17 8.22 13.70
N SER A 126 -6.82 8.36 12.54
CA SER A 126 -6.69 7.42 11.43
C SER A 126 -5.24 7.29 10.92
N ASN A 127 -4.82 6.04 10.71
CA ASN A 127 -3.57 5.68 10.05
C ASN A 127 -3.62 5.78 8.52
N ILE A 128 -4.81 5.96 7.93
CA ILE A 128 -5.00 6.21 6.50
C ILE A 128 -5.43 7.66 6.28
N VAL A 129 -4.85 8.29 5.25
CA VAL A 129 -5.22 9.63 4.78
C VAL A 129 -5.64 9.60 3.32
N VAL A 130 -6.49 10.57 2.96
CA VAL A 130 -6.89 10.84 1.58
C VAL A 130 -6.49 12.26 1.24
N LEU A 131 -5.65 12.43 0.23
CA LEU A 131 -5.09 13.72 -0.15
C LEU A 131 -5.31 13.96 -1.63
N ARG A 132 -5.85 15.12 -1.97
CA ARG A 132 -5.93 15.61 -3.35
C ARG A 132 -4.52 15.95 -3.83
N MET A 133 -4.12 15.44 -4.98
CA MET A 133 -2.75 15.60 -5.51
C MET A 133 -2.74 16.31 -6.86
N ARG A 134 -1.61 16.93 -7.18
CA ARG A 134 -1.27 17.41 -8.52
C ARG A 134 -0.16 16.58 -9.12
N THR A 135 -0.12 16.54 -10.43
CA THR A 135 1.03 16.05 -11.20
C THR A 135 1.22 16.95 -12.40
N ASN A 136 2.47 17.22 -12.77
CA ASN A 136 2.79 18.01 -13.97
C ASN A 136 2.96 17.13 -15.21
N ARG A 137 3.36 15.88 -15.01
CA ARG A 137 3.64 14.92 -16.07
C ARG A 137 3.38 13.53 -15.54
N ILE A 138 2.55 12.79 -16.25
CA ILE A 138 2.29 11.38 -15.96
C ILE A 138 3.24 10.56 -16.80
N SER A 139 3.94 9.62 -16.17
CA SER A 139 4.71 8.61 -16.87
C SER A 139 3.77 7.81 -17.78
N SER A 140 4.15 7.55 -19.03
CA SER A 140 3.38 6.66 -19.91
C SER A 140 3.24 5.24 -19.34
N ALA A 141 4.08 4.90 -18.37
CA ALA A 141 4.05 3.63 -17.69
C ALA A 141 3.11 3.60 -16.46
N TRP A 142 2.63 4.75 -15.96
CA TRP A 142 1.73 4.78 -14.81
C TRP A 142 0.38 4.14 -15.14
N LEU A 143 -0.08 3.25 -14.26
CA LEU A 143 -1.36 2.55 -14.38
C LEU A 143 -2.13 2.62 -13.06
N GLN A 144 -3.45 2.66 -13.17
CA GLN A 144 -4.34 2.72 -12.01
C GLN A 144 -4.68 1.32 -11.49
N PRO A 145 -4.62 1.07 -10.17
CA PRO A 145 -5.12 -0.17 -9.61
C PRO A 145 -6.65 -0.24 -9.73
N ASN A 146 -7.17 -1.39 -10.16
CA ASN A 146 -8.60 -1.66 -10.28
C ASN A 146 -9.07 -2.67 -9.22
N PRO A 147 -10.35 -2.66 -8.82
CA PRO A 147 -10.91 -3.72 -7.98
C PRO A 147 -10.83 -5.08 -8.70
N PRO A 148 -10.78 -6.21 -7.98
CA PRO A 148 -10.77 -7.52 -8.60
C PRO A 148 -12.10 -7.81 -9.31
N GLU A 149 -12.04 -8.64 -10.36
CA GLU A 149 -13.24 -9.15 -11.00
C GLU A 149 -13.77 -10.37 -10.24
N GLY A 150 -15.05 -10.34 -9.84
CA GLY A 150 -15.68 -11.48 -9.17
C GLY A 150 -15.98 -12.66 -10.11
N CYS A 151 -16.35 -13.81 -9.53
CA CYS A 151 -16.88 -14.95 -10.26
C CYS A 151 -18.29 -14.61 -10.75
N LYS A 152 -18.45 -14.06 -11.96
CA LYS A 152 -19.75 -13.73 -12.60
C LYS A 152 -20.60 -14.99 -12.91
N THR A 153 -20.88 -15.85 -11.94
CA THR A 153 -21.67 -17.10 -12.10
C THR A 153 -22.94 -17.05 -11.24
N PRO A 154 -24.13 -17.29 -11.84
CA PRO A 154 -25.43 -17.01 -11.20
C PRO A 154 -25.84 -17.95 -10.06
N ILE A 155 -25.12 -19.05 -9.79
CA ILE A 155 -25.53 -20.05 -8.77
C ILE A 155 -24.43 -20.33 -7.73
N VAL A 156 -23.14 -20.26 -8.10
CA VAL A 156 -22.00 -20.68 -7.27
C VAL A 156 -21.01 -19.53 -6.98
N GLY A 157 -21.11 -18.41 -7.69
CA GLY A 157 -20.19 -17.27 -7.57
C GLY A 157 -20.20 -16.65 -6.18
N TRP A 158 -21.39 -16.37 -5.63
CA TRP A 158 -21.55 -15.81 -4.28
C TRP A 158 -21.07 -16.75 -3.15
N PHE A 159 -21.11 -18.07 -3.36
CA PHE A 159 -20.65 -19.06 -2.38
C PHE A 159 -19.12 -19.22 -2.41
N LEU A 160 -18.50 -19.17 -3.60
CA LEU A 160 -17.05 -19.11 -3.75
C LEU A 160 -16.49 -17.77 -3.29
N ASP A 161 -17.15 -16.65 -3.63
CA ASP A 161 -16.86 -15.34 -3.07
C ASP A 161 -17.02 -15.35 -1.54
N GLY A 162 -18.00 -16.11 -1.02
CA GLY A 162 -18.23 -16.31 0.41
C GLY A 162 -17.14 -17.13 1.12
N LEU A 163 -16.68 -18.24 0.53
CA LEU A 163 -15.59 -19.06 1.08
C LEU A 163 -14.23 -18.34 0.98
N GLU A 164 -13.96 -17.69 -0.15
CA GLU A 164 -12.78 -16.84 -0.33
C GLU A 164 -12.88 -15.55 0.51
N SER A 165 -14.09 -15.13 0.92
CA SER A 165 -14.25 -14.05 1.91
C SER A 165 -13.86 -14.47 3.33
N ILE A 166 -13.96 -15.76 3.68
CA ILE A 166 -13.51 -16.25 5.00
C ILE A 166 -11.99 -16.20 5.07
N ALA A 167 -11.31 -16.77 4.07
CA ALA A 167 -9.87 -16.67 3.91
C ALA A 167 -9.41 -16.89 2.46
N ALA A 168 -8.47 -16.06 2.01
CA ALA A 168 -7.87 -16.13 0.68
C ALA A 168 -6.38 -15.82 0.70
N GLY A 169 -5.65 -16.39 -0.26
CA GLY A 169 -4.29 -16.03 -0.56
C GLY A 169 -4.24 -14.79 -1.45
N ALA A 170 -3.43 -13.81 -1.05
CA ALA A 170 -3.24 -12.54 -1.74
C ALA A 170 -1.75 -12.18 -1.81
N ILE A 171 -1.45 -11.11 -2.56
CA ILE A 171 -0.08 -10.57 -2.68
C ILE A 171 -0.09 -9.12 -2.19
N MET A 172 0.70 -8.84 -1.15
CA MET A 172 1.03 -7.50 -0.71
C MET A 172 2.33 -7.04 -1.37
N THR A 173 2.36 -5.83 -1.91
CA THR A 173 3.58 -5.27 -2.52
C THR A 173 4.13 -4.12 -1.69
N ASN A 174 5.43 -4.11 -1.42
CA ASN A 174 6.08 -3.02 -0.68
C ASN A 174 7.57 -2.88 -1.07
N TYR A 175 8.20 -1.80 -0.61
CA TYR A 175 9.61 -1.50 -0.86
C TYR A 175 10.50 -1.59 0.40
N ILE A 176 10.00 -2.17 1.51
CA ILE A 176 10.78 -2.25 2.76
C ILE A 176 12.15 -2.92 2.57
N PRO A 177 12.27 -4.07 1.84
CA PRO A 177 13.56 -4.74 1.66
C PRO A 177 14.65 -3.85 1.07
N TYR A 178 14.27 -2.97 0.14
CA TYR A 178 15.20 -2.02 -0.47
C TYR A 178 15.87 -1.11 0.58
N TYR A 179 15.13 -0.69 1.60
CA TYR A 179 15.63 0.24 2.61
C TYR A 179 16.35 -0.47 3.75
N THR A 180 16.02 -1.74 4.01
CA THR A 180 16.66 -2.53 5.08
C THR A 180 18.08 -2.95 4.71
N SER A 181 18.40 -3.04 3.41
CA SER A 181 19.77 -3.28 2.94
C SER A 181 20.66 -2.04 2.89
N LEU A 182 20.10 -0.85 3.11
CA LEU A 182 20.88 0.39 3.13
C LEU A 182 21.74 0.49 4.40
N PRO A 183 22.92 1.15 4.33
CA PRO A 183 23.74 1.42 5.51
C PRO A 183 22.99 2.22 6.58
N ILE A 184 23.34 2.00 7.85
CA ILE A 184 22.75 2.70 9.02
C ILE A 184 22.81 4.24 8.88
N SER A 185 23.86 4.77 8.25
CA SER A 185 23.99 6.22 8.00
C SER A 185 22.94 6.78 7.03
N SER A 186 22.29 5.92 6.25
CA SER A 186 21.20 6.27 5.33
C SER A 186 19.83 6.13 5.96
N THR A 187 19.68 5.21 6.91
CA THR A 187 18.39 4.93 7.55
C THR A 187 18.18 5.69 8.87
N SER A 188 19.26 6.12 9.54
CA SER A 188 19.21 6.92 10.77
C SER A 188 18.98 8.42 10.50
N ILE A 189 18.43 9.13 11.50
CA ILE A 189 18.12 10.56 11.40
C ILE A 189 18.66 11.30 12.62
N PRO A 190 19.47 12.37 12.42
CA PRO A 190 19.94 12.88 11.13
C PRO A 190 20.90 11.90 10.44
N GLY A 191 20.83 11.85 9.10
CA GLY A 191 21.62 10.95 8.26
C GLY A 191 21.70 11.46 6.81
N SER A 192 22.15 10.61 5.89
CA SER A 192 22.38 11.01 4.49
C SER A 192 21.07 11.32 3.73
N LEU A 193 19.98 10.61 4.05
CA LEU A 193 18.69 10.78 3.37
C LEU A 193 17.79 11.84 4.02
N ILE A 194 17.95 12.07 5.33
CA ILE A 194 17.27 13.12 6.07
C ILE A 194 18.28 13.87 6.92
N SER A 195 18.63 15.08 6.48
CA SER A 195 19.70 15.90 7.05
C SER A 195 19.17 17.19 7.66
N VAL A 196 20.02 17.83 8.47
CA VAL A 196 19.71 19.14 9.06
C VAL A 196 19.89 20.24 8.02
N SER A 197 18.85 21.03 7.78
CA SER A 197 18.87 22.18 6.88
C SER A 197 18.07 23.34 7.48
N GLY A 198 18.72 24.50 7.65
CA GLY A 198 18.08 25.72 8.17
C GLY A 198 17.37 25.53 9.51
N GLY A 199 17.96 24.72 10.40
CA GLY A 199 17.37 24.42 11.72
C GLY A 199 16.21 23.41 11.71
N HIS A 200 15.92 22.76 10.57
CA HIS A 200 14.89 21.73 10.41
C HIS A 200 15.48 20.43 9.83
N TYR A 201 14.73 19.33 9.85
CA TYR A 201 15.09 18.12 9.10
C TYR A 201 14.45 18.17 7.71
N SER A 202 15.29 18.06 6.68
CA SER A 202 14.88 18.02 5.27
C SER A 202 14.89 16.58 4.76
N ALA A 203 13.86 16.21 3.99
CA ALA A 203 13.74 14.92 3.32
C ALA A 203 13.90 15.03 1.79
N ASP A 204 14.55 16.10 1.30
CA ASP A 204 14.76 16.32 -0.14
C ASP A 204 15.56 15.15 -0.78
N ALA A 205 16.63 14.68 -0.12
CA ALA A 205 17.42 13.55 -0.60
C ALA A 205 16.62 12.23 -0.58
N LEU A 206 15.89 11.98 0.51
CA LEU A 206 14.96 10.85 0.59
C LEU A 206 13.94 10.88 -0.56
N ALA A 207 13.31 12.02 -0.83
CA ALA A 207 12.32 12.16 -1.89
C ALA A 207 12.87 11.81 -3.28
N ALA A 208 14.12 12.21 -3.58
CA ALA A 208 14.79 11.84 -4.82
C ALA A 208 15.02 10.31 -4.92
N VAL A 209 15.38 9.67 -3.80
CA VAL A 209 15.52 8.21 -3.71
C VAL A 209 14.17 7.51 -3.89
N LEU A 210 13.10 7.99 -3.24
CA LEU A 210 11.75 7.43 -3.39
C LEU A 210 11.27 7.48 -4.86
N LEU A 211 11.54 8.58 -5.57
CA LEU A 211 11.21 8.71 -6.99
C LEU A 211 11.90 7.63 -7.83
N ASN A 212 13.19 7.39 -7.60
CA ASN A 212 13.93 6.38 -8.35
C ASN A 212 13.46 4.97 -8.03
N ILE A 213 13.19 4.68 -6.75
CA ILE A 213 12.66 3.38 -6.32
C ILE A 213 11.26 3.13 -6.87
N SER A 214 10.41 4.16 -6.98
CA SER A 214 9.06 3.99 -7.53
C SER A 214 9.03 3.53 -9.00
N LYS A 215 10.18 3.47 -9.69
CA LYS A 215 10.33 2.98 -11.06
C LYS A 215 10.67 1.49 -11.13
N ILE A 216 11.21 0.93 -10.04
CA ILE A 216 11.63 -0.48 -9.99
C ILE A 216 10.50 -1.35 -9.41
N PRO A 217 10.40 -2.63 -9.80
CA PRO A 217 9.41 -3.55 -9.24
C PRO A 217 9.44 -3.59 -7.70
N PRO A 218 8.27 -3.58 -7.02
CA PRO A 218 8.21 -3.79 -5.57
C PRO A 218 8.44 -5.26 -5.21
N PHE A 219 8.68 -5.51 -3.94
CA PHE A 219 8.81 -6.87 -3.42
C PHE A 219 7.42 -7.46 -3.14
N PRO A 220 7.10 -8.64 -3.71
CA PRO A 220 5.84 -9.32 -3.48
C PRO A 220 5.92 -10.18 -2.22
N TYR A 221 4.94 -10.03 -1.35
CA TYR A 221 4.76 -10.81 -0.14
C TYR A 221 3.45 -11.57 -0.24
N MET A 222 3.50 -12.90 -0.10
CA MET A 222 2.27 -13.68 -0.01
C MET A 222 1.65 -13.48 1.37
N VAL A 223 0.35 -13.21 1.38
CA VAL A 223 -0.41 -12.94 2.60
C VAL A 223 -1.70 -13.77 2.62
N ILE A 224 -2.12 -14.18 3.81
CA ILE A 224 -3.43 -14.80 4.02
C ILE A 224 -4.38 -13.72 4.51
N VAL A 225 -5.35 -13.35 3.69
CA VAL A 225 -6.40 -12.41 4.07
C VAL A 225 -7.57 -13.16 4.66
N THR A 226 -8.17 -12.64 5.72
CA THR A 226 -9.37 -13.20 6.37
C THR A 226 -10.36 -12.09 6.66
N ALA A 227 -11.67 -12.38 6.60
CA ALA A 227 -12.71 -11.44 7.02
C ALA A 227 -12.85 -11.33 8.56
N SER A 228 -12.09 -12.13 9.32
CA SER A 228 -12.14 -12.09 10.78
C SER A 228 -11.70 -10.73 11.31
N LYS A 229 -12.56 -10.12 12.13
CA LYS A 229 -12.25 -8.88 12.84
C LYS A 229 -11.58 -9.24 14.16
N GLN A 230 -10.25 -9.24 14.20
CA GLN A 230 -9.56 -9.44 15.47
C GLN A 230 -9.77 -8.22 16.38
N ALA A 231 -10.28 -8.48 17.59
CA ALA A 231 -10.58 -7.48 18.61
C ALA A 231 -9.34 -6.81 19.24
N SER A 232 -8.12 -7.25 18.88
CA SER A 232 -6.87 -6.75 19.46
C SER A 232 -6.41 -5.40 18.91
N PHE A 233 -7.04 -4.88 17.85
CA PHE A 233 -6.70 -3.57 17.29
C PHE A 233 -7.61 -2.48 17.90
N GLU A 234 -7.01 -1.42 18.46
CA GLU A 234 -7.70 -0.25 19.00
C GLU A 234 -8.27 0.65 17.89
N VAL A 235 -9.04 0.09 16.96
CA VAL A 235 -9.50 0.77 15.75
C VAL A 235 -11.01 0.66 15.62
N PRO A 236 -11.73 1.71 15.14
CA PRO A 236 -13.17 1.64 14.95
C PRO A 236 -13.57 0.44 14.06
N PRO A 237 -14.46 -0.45 14.53
CA PRO A 237 -14.92 -1.62 13.76
C PRO A 237 -15.54 -1.26 12.40
N ALA A 238 -15.96 0.00 12.25
CA ALA A 238 -16.59 0.57 11.06
C ALA A 238 -15.65 0.69 9.84
N VAL A 239 -14.33 0.74 10.03
CA VAL A 239 -13.36 0.81 8.93
C VAL A 239 -12.65 -0.50 8.64
N GLN A 240 -12.73 -1.47 9.56
CA GLN A 240 -12.08 -2.77 9.44
C GLN A 240 -12.74 -3.65 8.37
N ARG A 241 -11.95 -4.03 7.35
CA ARG A 241 -12.32 -5.07 6.38
C ARG A 241 -12.02 -6.47 6.92
N GLY A 242 -10.87 -6.64 7.58
CA GLY A 242 -10.41 -7.93 8.08
C GLY A 242 -8.93 -7.89 8.47
N SER A 243 -8.32 -9.07 8.56
CA SER A 243 -6.90 -9.23 8.89
C SER A 243 -6.13 -9.87 7.73
N ALA A 244 -4.87 -9.50 7.55
CA ALA A 244 -3.92 -10.13 6.65
C ALA A 244 -2.70 -10.65 7.43
N TYR A 245 -2.32 -11.90 7.20
CA TYR A 245 -1.21 -12.56 7.88
C TYR A 245 -0.06 -12.78 6.91
N VAL A 246 1.11 -12.25 7.26
CA VAL A 246 2.35 -12.36 6.48
C VAL A 246 3.32 -13.24 7.26
N LEU A 247 3.82 -14.32 6.67
CA LEU A 247 4.75 -15.22 7.36
C LEU A 247 6.14 -14.60 7.53
N PHE A 248 6.74 -14.77 8.70
CA PHE A 248 8.10 -14.33 9.02
C PHE A 248 8.98 -15.49 9.50
N PRO A 249 10.31 -15.45 9.26
CA PRO A 249 11.04 -14.37 8.58
C PRO A 249 10.70 -14.27 7.09
N ALA A 250 10.81 -13.08 6.50
CA ALA A 250 10.42 -12.82 5.12
C ALA A 250 11.25 -13.61 4.08
N SER A 251 12.38 -14.20 4.49
CA SER A 251 13.20 -15.11 3.67
C SER A 251 12.44 -16.31 3.14
N VAL A 252 11.36 -16.73 3.81
CA VAL A 252 10.50 -17.82 3.33
C VAL A 252 9.88 -17.49 1.96
N MET A 253 9.83 -16.21 1.57
CA MET A 253 9.26 -15.72 0.32
C MET A 253 10.30 -15.52 -0.79
N ASP A 254 11.56 -15.93 -0.59
CA ASP A 254 12.65 -15.76 -1.57
C ASP A 254 12.29 -16.33 -2.95
N ASP A 255 11.79 -17.56 -3.02
CA ASP A 255 11.40 -18.18 -4.29
C ASP A 255 10.26 -17.44 -4.98
N LEU A 256 9.27 -16.97 -4.21
CA LEU A 256 8.17 -16.16 -4.75
C LEU A 256 8.70 -14.84 -5.32
N CYS A 257 9.61 -14.18 -4.60
CA CYS A 257 10.25 -12.96 -5.07
C CYS A 257 11.01 -13.19 -6.37
N LYS A 258 11.86 -14.23 -6.43
CA LYS A 258 12.60 -14.61 -7.63
C LYS A 258 11.67 -14.93 -8.80
N PHE A 259 10.52 -15.53 -8.53
CA PHE A 259 9.52 -15.83 -9.55
C PHE A 259 8.95 -14.57 -10.23
N PHE A 260 8.78 -13.47 -9.49
CA PHE A 260 8.31 -12.18 -10.04
C PHE A 260 9.43 -11.29 -10.56
N LEU A 261 10.57 -11.28 -9.88
CA LEU A 261 11.68 -10.36 -10.13
C LEU A 261 12.80 -10.96 -10.99
N ALA A 262 12.56 -12.11 -11.61
CA ALA A 262 13.51 -12.81 -12.47
C ALA A 262 14.23 -11.85 -13.43
N GLY A 263 15.58 -11.92 -13.44
CA GLY A 263 16.44 -10.98 -14.16
C GLY A 263 17.10 -9.94 -13.25
N ASP A 264 17.12 -8.68 -13.67
CA ASP A 264 17.97 -7.63 -13.07
C ASP A 264 17.70 -7.35 -11.58
N PHE A 265 16.48 -7.65 -11.11
CA PHE A 265 16.04 -7.38 -9.74
C PHE A 265 16.03 -8.62 -8.84
N GLU A 266 16.29 -9.81 -9.40
CA GLU A 266 16.26 -11.09 -8.67
C GLU A 266 17.26 -11.13 -7.51
N LYS A 267 18.43 -10.51 -7.72
CA LYS A 267 19.49 -10.41 -6.71
C LYS A 267 19.07 -9.73 -5.41
N TYR A 268 18.01 -8.92 -5.43
CA TYR A 268 17.51 -8.26 -4.22
C TYR A 268 16.59 -9.17 -3.40
N CYS A 269 16.15 -10.32 -3.93
CA CYS A 269 15.33 -11.27 -3.19
C CYS A 269 16.07 -11.91 -2.00
N SER A 270 17.40 -12.04 -2.08
CA SER A 270 18.21 -12.47 -0.94
C SER A 270 18.25 -11.44 0.20
N GLU A 271 17.82 -10.20 -0.04
CA GLU A 271 17.69 -9.15 0.99
C GLU A 271 16.38 -9.27 1.78
N LEU A 272 15.53 -10.27 1.49
CA LEU A 272 14.29 -10.56 2.22
C LEU A 272 14.52 -11.09 3.66
N VAL A 273 15.76 -11.09 4.16
CA VAL A 273 16.16 -11.59 5.50
C VAL A 273 17.03 -10.50 6.12
N SER A 274 16.88 -10.00 7.35
CA SER A 274 16.26 -10.45 8.59
C SER A 274 16.08 -9.21 9.49
N ASP A 275 15.05 -9.22 10.33
CA ASP A 275 14.74 -8.19 11.34
C ASP A 275 14.12 -6.88 10.82
N THR A 276 12.96 -7.02 10.21
CA THR A 276 11.91 -6.02 10.36
C THR A 276 10.63 -6.72 10.78
N SER A 277 10.50 -6.91 12.10
CA SER A 277 9.19 -6.92 12.76
C SER A 277 8.27 -5.84 12.16
N TYR A 278 6.94 -5.97 12.32
CA TYR A 278 5.96 -5.02 11.79
C TYR A 278 6.51 -3.58 11.73
N ASN A 279 6.67 -3.09 10.50
CA ASN A 279 7.27 -1.79 10.23
C ASN A 279 6.15 -0.82 9.89
N GLU A 280 6.02 0.28 10.63
CA GLU A 280 5.01 1.31 10.38
C GLU A 280 5.06 1.91 8.96
N ALA A 281 6.18 1.76 8.24
CA ALA A 281 6.27 2.14 6.84
C ALA A 281 5.34 1.29 5.95
N LEU A 282 5.00 0.05 6.35
CA LEU A 282 4.03 -0.81 5.65
C LEU A 282 2.60 -0.28 5.72
N ILE A 283 2.29 0.68 6.59
CA ILE A 283 0.96 1.31 6.61
C ILE A 283 0.71 1.95 5.24
N GLY A 284 -0.44 1.59 4.67
CA GLY A 284 -0.88 1.92 3.32
C GLY A 284 -0.39 0.98 2.22
N ALA A 285 0.37 -0.07 2.54
CA ALA A 285 0.78 -1.05 1.52
C ALA A 285 -0.46 -1.71 0.90
N PRO A 286 -0.54 -1.80 -0.44
CA PRO A 286 -1.66 -2.40 -1.14
C PRO A 286 -1.58 -3.92 -1.14
N LEU A 287 -2.76 -4.54 -1.06
CA LEU A 287 -2.98 -5.98 -1.18
C LEU A 287 -3.80 -6.27 -2.44
N PHE A 288 -3.37 -7.24 -3.22
CA PHE A 288 -3.99 -7.65 -4.46
C PHE A 288 -4.43 -9.10 -4.40
N MET A 289 -5.57 -9.41 -5.01
CA MET A 289 -6.14 -10.75 -5.05
C MET A 289 -6.83 -11.00 -6.40
N SER A 290 -6.84 -12.26 -6.81
CA SER A 290 -7.68 -12.80 -7.86
C SER A 290 -8.51 -13.94 -7.30
N PHE A 291 -9.79 -13.95 -7.65
CA PHE A 291 -10.68 -15.07 -7.36
C PHE A 291 -10.30 -16.30 -8.19
N SER A 292 -10.47 -17.50 -7.61
CA SER A 292 -10.29 -18.79 -8.29
C SER A 292 -11.65 -19.36 -8.66
N CYS A 293 -12.10 -19.13 -9.90
CA CYS A 293 -13.42 -19.57 -10.35
C CYS A 293 -13.33 -20.87 -11.16
N PRO A 294 -14.43 -21.64 -11.31
CA PRO A 294 -14.48 -22.82 -12.19
C PRO A 294 -14.12 -22.49 -13.65
N SER A 295 -14.34 -21.25 -14.08
CA SER A 295 -13.97 -20.74 -15.42
C SER A 295 -12.48 -20.36 -15.54
N GLY A 296 -11.67 -20.60 -14.51
CA GLY A 296 -10.29 -20.12 -14.38
C GLY A 296 -10.16 -18.84 -13.53
N CYS A 297 -8.92 -18.38 -13.42
CA CYS A 297 -8.54 -17.19 -12.64
C CYS A 297 -9.15 -15.91 -13.22
N LYS A 298 -9.64 -15.03 -12.34
CA LYS A 298 -10.17 -13.72 -12.72
C LYS A 298 -9.10 -12.66 -12.78
N SER A 299 -9.42 -11.48 -13.31
CA SER A 299 -8.46 -10.38 -13.27
C SER A 299 -8.15 -10.03 -11.82
N VAL A 300 -6.86 -10.08 -11.49
CA VAL A 300 -6.33 -9.56 -10.22
C VAL A 300 -6.71 -8.09 -10.04
N GLY A 301 -7.00 -7.71 -8.80
CA GLY A 301 -7.26 -6.34 -8.42
C GLY A 301 -6.99 -6.05 -6.95
N LEU A 302 -7.06 -4.76 -6.60
CA LEU A 302 -6.81 -4.23 -5.27
C LEU A 302 -7.96 -4.60 -4.33
N ILE A 303 -7.64 -5.28 -3.23
CA ILE A 303 -8.60 -5.67 -2.20
C ILE A 303 -8.45 -4.91 -0.89
N GLY A 304 -7.33 -4.23 -0.66
CA GLY A 304 -7.18 -3.46 0.56
C GLY A 304 -5.85 -2.77 0.72
N LEU A 305 -5.79 -1.99 1.79
CA LEU A 305 -4.58 -1.30 2.24
C LEU A 305 -4.31 -1.70 3.69
N VAL A 306 -3.04 -1.87 4.05
CA VAL A 306 -2.64 -2.05 5.45
C VAL A 306 -2.98 -0.78 6.24
N PHE A 307 -3.74 -0.92 7.30
CA PHE A 307 -4.10 0.19 8.19
C PHE A 307 -3.24 0.21 9.45
N ASP A 308 -2.99 -0.97 10.01
CA ASP A 308 -2.13 -1.15 11.18
C ASP A 308 -1.63 -2.60 11.23
N GLY A 309 -0.82 -2.93 12.23
CA GLY A 309 -0.37 -4.30 12.41
C GLY A 309 0.47 -4.49 13.66
N ASN A 310 0.70 -5.75 13.97
CA ASN A 310 1.59 -6.18 15.03
C ASN A 310 2.24 -7.51 14.65
N MET A 311 3.18 -7.96 15.47
CA MET A 311 3.70 -9.32 15.38
C MET A 311 2.84 -10.27 16.22
N LEU A 312 2.63 -11.47 15.70
CA LEU A 312 1.87 -12.53 16.33
C LEU A 312 2.63 -13.84 16.19
N SER A 313 2.85 -14.55 17.29
CA SER A 313 3.44 -15.90 17.26
C SER A 313 2.38 -16.93 17.66
N VAL A 314 2.11 -17.88 16.77
CA VAL A 314 1.11 -18.93 16.99
C VAL A 314 1.54 -20.23 16.31
N GLY A 315 1.29 -21.37 16.94
CA GLY A 315 1.54 -22.68 16.34
C GLY A 315 2.99 -22.91 15.89
N GLY A 316 3.97 -22.26 16.54
CA GLY A 316 5.38 -22.30 16.15
C GLY A 316 5.78 -21.38 14.99
N TYR A 317 4.83 -20.62 14.43
CA TYR A 317 5.06 -19.66 13.36
C TYR A 317 5.00 -18.22 13.88
N SER A 318 5.75 -17.32 13.23
CA SER A 318 5.65 -15.88 13.46
C SER A 318 5.00 -15.20 12.27
N PHE A 319 4.02 -14.34 12.53
CA PHE A 319 3.28 -13.61 11.51
C PHE A 319 3.32 -12.12 11.79
N GLY A 320 3.40 -11.32 10.73
CA GLY A 320 2.88 -9.96 10.75
C GLY A 320 1.37 -10.06 10.63
N ASN A 321 0.66 -9.74 11.68
CA ASN A 321 -0.80 -9.67 11.72
C ASN A 321 -1.21 -8.24 11.42
N LEU A 322 -1.76 -8.02 10.23
CA LEU A 322 -2.04 -6.71 9.68
C LEU A 322 -3.55 -6.48 9.65
N LEU A 323 -3.99 -5.36 10.19
CA LEU A 323 -5.34 -4.86 9.98
C LEU A 323 -5.43 -4.27 8.57
N ILE A 324 -6.43 -4.67 7.79
CA ILE A 324 -6.65 -4.13 6.45
C ILE A 324 -7.98 -3.42 6.32
N VAL A 325 -8.01 -2.41 5.44
CA VAL A 325 -9.19 -1.62 5.10
C VAL A 325 -9.50 -1.76 3.62
N GLU A 326 -10.77 -1.59 3.27
CA GLU A 326 -11.20 -1.59 1.87
C GLU A 326 -10.57 -0.43 1.10
N PRO A 327 -10.24 -0.61 -0.19
CA PRO A 327 -9.79 0.51 -1.02
C PRO A 327 -10.98 1.45 -1.34
N PRO A 328 -10.71 2.70 -1.73
CA PRO A 328 -11.77 3.63 -2.09
C PRO A 328 -12.54 3.15 -3.33
N HIS A 329 -13.87 3.13 -3.27
CA HIS A 329 -14.72 2.87 -4.44
C HIS A 329 -16.10 3.52 -4.23
N PRO A 330 -16.77 4.04 -5.29
CA PRO A 330 -16.30 4.19 -6.67
C PRO A 330 -15.19 5.23 -6.83
N TYR A 331 -14.43 5.16 -7.92
CA TYR A 331 -13.36 6.11 -8.26
C TYR A 331 -13.91 7.43 -8.81
N THR A 332 -14.64 8.16 -7.97
CA THR A 332 -15.18 9.50 -8.22
C THR A 332 -14.71 10.45 -7.14
N ASP A 333 -14.73 11.76 -7.40
CA ASP A 333 -14.41 12.76 -6.38
C ASP A 333 -15.34 12.62 -5.16
N ALA A 334 -16.63 12.36 -5.40
CA ALA A 334 -17.60 12.08 -4.34
C ALA A 334 -17.26 10.81 -3.55
N GLY A 335 -16.83 9.75 -4.24
CA GLY A 335 -16.37 8.51 -3.60
C GLY A 335 -15.14 8.74 -2.70
N MET A 336 -14.18 9.55 -3.13
CA MET A 336 -13.02 9.92 -2.31
C MET A 336 -13.41 10.71 -1.06
N LEU A 337 -14.40 11.59 -1.20
CA LEU A 337 -14.97 12.38 -0.12
C LEU A 337 -15.66 11.51 0.93
N THR A 338 -16.55 10.60 0.50
CA THR A 338 -17.19 9.60 1.38
C THR A 338 -16.16 8.68 2.04
N TYR A 339 -15.13 8.27 1.29
CA TYR A 339 -14.07 7.45 1.84
C TYR A 339 -13.29 8.21 2.93
N ALA A 340 -12.93 9.48 2.71
CA ALA A 340 -12.28 10.32 3.72
C ALA A 340 -13.15 10.53 4.98
N ASP A 341 -14.47 10.62 4.83
CA ASP A 341 -15.42 10.71 5.95
C ASP A 341 -15.39 9.44 6.82
N LYS A 342 -15.35 8.23 6.21
CA LYS A 342 -15.24 6.96 6.94
C LYS A 342 -14.02 6.91 7.87
N PHE A 343 -12.93 7.56 7.49
CA PHE A 343 -11.68 7.63 8.27
C PHE A 343 -11.57 8.88 9.15
N GLY A 344 -12.58 9.75 9.20
CA GLY A 344 -12.52 11.01 9.97
C GLY A 344 -11.47 12.01 9.46
N VAL A 345 -11.00 11.86 8.22
CA VAL A 345 -9.96 12.70 7.59
C VAL A 345 -10.52 13.65 6.53
N ARG A 346 -11.84 13.85 6.51
CA ARG A 346 -12.51 14.71 5.51
C ARG A 346 -11.99 16.13 5.47
N ASP A 347 -11.79 16.74 6.63
CA ASP A 347 -11.23 18.08 6.75
C ASP A 347 -9.77 18.18 6.28
N VAL A 348 -9.00 17.08 6.34
CA VAL A 348 -7.68 16.98 5.70
C VAL A 348 -7.83 17.00 4.18
N LEU A 349 -8.76 16.21 3.64
CA LEU A 349 -9.03 16.17 2.21
C LEU A 349 -9.52 17.54 1.71
N ASP A 350 -10.49 18.15 2.38
CA ASP A 350 -11.01 19.48 2.04
C ASP A 350 -9.90 20.53 2.05
N LEU A 351 -9.02 20.51 3.06
CA LEU A 351 -7.85 21.38 3.11
C LEU A 351 -6.94 21.17 1.89
N SER A 352 -6.66 19.91 1.56
CA SER A 352 -5.83 19.54 0.41
C SER A 352 -6.44 19.97 -0.94
N ILE A 353 -7.78 20.09 -1.03
CA ILE A 353 -8.52 20.55 -2.21
C ILE A 353 -8.53 22.09 -2.33
N ARG A 354 -8.78 22.81 -1.22
CA ARG A 354 -9.01 24.26 -1.22
C ARG A 354 -7.89 25.05 -1.89
N VAL A 355 -6.64 24.74 -1.58
CA VAL A 355 -5.47 25.43 -2.17
C VAL A 355 -5.34 25.13 -3.67
N LEU A 356 -5.83 23.98 -4.13
CA LEU A 356 -5.74 23.64 -5.55
C LEU A 356 -6.75 24.40 -6.40
N ARG A 357 -7.92 24.73 -5.85
CA ARG A 357 -8.97 25.53 -6.50
C ARG A 357 -8.59 27.02 -6.60
N VAL A 358 -7.99 27.59 -5.56
CA VAL A 358 -7.58 29.02 -5.52
C VAL A 358 -6.59 29.35 -6.65
N LEU A 359 -5.63 28.46 -6.93
CA LEU A 359 -4.65 28.66 -8.01
C LEU A 359 -5.27 28.58 -9.42
N ARG A 360 -6.34 27.77 -9.62
CA ARG A 360 -7.06 27.75 -10.90
C ARG A 360 -7.89 29.03 -11.11
N GLY A 361 -8.55 29.53 -10.06
CA GLY A 361 -9.33 30.77 -10.12
C GLY A 361 -8.47 32.00 -10.44
N LEU A 362 -7.27 32.09 -9.84
CA LEU A 362 -6.33 33.19 -10.10
C LEU A 362 -5.79 33.19 -11.53
N LEU A 363 -5.54 32.02 -12.12
CA LEU A 363 -5.10 31.89 -13.51
C LEU A 363 -6.20 32.31 -14.50
N VAL A 364 -7.46 31.92 -14.26
CA VAL A 364 -8.60 32.34 -15.10
C VAL A 364 -8.80 33.85 -15.05
N LEU A 365 -8.69 34.47 -13.87
CA LEU A 365 -8.79 35.92 -13.69
C LEU A 365 -7.64 36.71 -14.34
N LEU A 366 -6.43 36.12 -14.41
CA LEU A 366 -5.29 36.73 -15.10
C LEU A 366 -5.45 36.66 -16.62
N PHE A 367 -6.00 35.57 -17.15
CA PHE A 367 -6.29 35.46 -18.58
C PHE A 367 -7.45 36.36 -19.03
N GLN A 368 -8.49 36.53 -18.21
CA GLN A 368 -9.61 37.45 -18.49
C GLN A 368 -9.25 38.95 -18.36
N ARG A 369 -8.07 39.30 -17.85
CA ARG A 369 -7.57 40.69 -17.79
C ARG A 369 -6.58 41.02 -18.91
N MET A 370 -6.24 40.05 -19.75
CA MET A 370 -5.33 40.22 -20.91
C MET A 370 -6.07 40.17 -22.26
N GLU A 371 -7.40 40.05 -22.23
CA GLU A 371 -8.33 40.38 -23.32
C GLU A 371 -8.99 41.71 -22.98
#